data_AF-A0A6C1PPQ5-F1
#
_entry.id   AF-A0A6C1PPQ5-F1
#
_cell.length_a   1.000
_cell.length_b   1.000
_cell.length_c   1.000
_cell.angle_alpha   90.00
_cell.angle_beta   90.00
_cell.angle_gamma   90.00
#
_symmetry.space_group_name_H-M   'P 1'
#
loop_
_entity.id
_entity.type
_entity.pdbx_description
1 polymer ?
#
loop_
_entity_poly.entity_id
_entity_poly.type
_entity_poly.pdbx_seq_one_letter_code
_entity_poly.pdbx_strand_id
1 'polypeptide(L)'
;MGFPMQTDRHPCVSPAARMLYEELSRPSIAHRVALEKRRLLPVLNELRAAGVAVVIPGGHVFASTYIEEIHRCLCSAAPVGSRDVATRFDLTHGQARALLDYLVDHGRLVRRGRIWSAADDADGQS
;
A
#
# COMPACT_ATOMS: atom_id res chain seq x y z
N MET A 1 -10.09 32.48 15.86
CA MET A 1 -10.05 31.03 16.12
C MET A 1 -10.20 30.31 14.79
N GLY A 2 -9.16 29.64 14.30
CA GLY A 2 -9.21 28.90 13.05
C GLY A 2 -8.20 27.78 13.12
N PHE A 3 -8.62 26.60 13.57
CA PHE A 3 -7.81 25.40 13.51
C PHE A 3 -7.62 25.06 12.02
N PRO A 4 -6.40 24.82 11.53
CA PRO A 4 -6.23 24.33 10.17
C PRO A 4 -6.93 22.97 10.07
N MET A 5 -7.97 22.88 9.24
CA MET A 5 -8.50 21.60 8.77
C MET A 5 -7.32 20.88 8.11
N GLN A 6 -6.79 19.85 8.78
CA GLN A 6 -5.77 19.00 8.21
C GLN A 6 -6.37 18.40 6.94
N THR A 7 -5.92 18.89 5.78
CA THR A 7 -6.30 18.38 4.48
C THR A 7 -5.98 16.90 4.48
N ASP A 8 -7.02 16.08 4.39
CA ASP A 8 -6.91 14.64 4.55
C ASP A 8 -5.91 14.09 3.53
N ARG A 9 -4.73 13.68 4.00
CA ARG A 9 -3.61 13.25 3.14
C ARG A 9 -3.88 11.92 2.43
N HIS A 10 -4.98 11.25 2.77
CA HIS A 10 -5.44 9.99 2.18
C HIS A 10 -6.95 10.08 1.91
N PRO A 11 -7.39 10.89 0.94
CA PRO A 11 -8.80 11.28 0.79
C PRO A 11 -9.77 10.14 0.51
N CYS A 12 -9.25 8.94 0.23
CA CYS A 12 -10.03 7.76 -0.13
C CYS A 12 -9.68 6.52 0.70
N VAL A 13 -8.82 6.64 1.71
CA VAL A 13 -8.48 5.55 2.63
C VAL A 13 -9.10 5.82 3.99
N SER A 14 -9.70 4.79 4.59
CA SER A 14 -10.35 4.84 5.88
C SER A 14 -9.35 5.20 6.98
N PRO A 15 -9.78 5.95 8.01
CA PRO A 15 -8.92 6.28 9.15
C PRO A 15 -8.35 5.03 9.84
N ALA A 16 -9.11 3.94 9.88
CA ALA A 16 -8.68 2.67 10.49
C ALA A 16 -7.53 2.02 9.69
N ALA A 17 -7.64 1.94 8.36
CA ALA A 17 -6.57 1.41 7.52
C ALA A 17 -5.31 2.29 7.56
N ARG A 18 -5.49 3.62 7.64
CA ARG A 18 -4.38 4.57 7.85
C ARG A 18 -3.67 4.34 9.17
N MET A 19 -4.41 4.24 10.28
CA MET A 19 -3.82 3.99 11.60
C MET A 19 -3.04 2.67 11.62
N LEU A 20 -3.59 1.60 11.06
CA LEU A 20 -2.89 0.32 10.95
C LEU A 20 -1.61 0.45 10.11
N TYR A 21 -1.65 1.17 8.98
CA TYR A 21 -0.46 1.43 8.18
C TYR A 21 0.59 2.24 8.95
N GLU A 22 0.21 3.29 9.66
CA GLU A 22 1.12 4.11 10.48
C GLU A 22 1.78 3.28 11.60
N GLU A 23 1.02 2.44 12.29
CA GLU A 23 1.53 1.53 13.33
C GLU A 23 2.50 0.50 12.76
N LEU A 24 2.23 -0.02 11.55
CA LEU A 24 3.14 -0.95 10.87
C LEU A 24 4.36 -0.26 10.25
N SER A 25 4.28 1.05 9.97
CA SER A 25 5.30 1.81 9.23
C SER A 25 6.20 2.71 10.08
N ARG A 26 5.85 3.02 11.34
CA ARG A 26 6.70 3.80 12.26
C ARG A 26 7.71 2.96 13.04
N PRO A 27 9.00 3.36 13.03
CA PRO A 27 9.90 3.07 11.89
C PRO A 27 9.65 1.67 11.36
N SER A 28 9.65 1.49 10.02
CA SER A 28 9.02 0.33 9.36
C SER A 28 9.28 -0.93 10.15
N ILE A 29 8.24 -1.69 10.49
CA ILE A 29 8.45 -2.95 11.22
C ILE A 29 9.51 -3.78 10.50
N ALA A 30 9.64 -3.69 9.17
CA ALA A 30 10.77 -4.23 8.44
C ALA A 30 12.16 -3.68 8.81
N HIS A 31 12.34 -2.38 9.00
CA HIS A 31 13.56 -1.77 9.53
C HIS A 31 13.82 -2.23 10.97
N ARG A 32 12.79 -2.26 11.82
CA ARG A 32 12.91 -2.80 13.18
C ARG A 32 13.19 -4.30 13.19
N VAL A 33 12.65 -5.06 12.25
CA VAL A 33 12.93 -6.49 12.04
C VAL A 33 14.33 -6.65 11.48
N ALA A 34 14.84 -5.74 10.65
CA ALA A 34 16.24 -5.78 10.25
C ALA A 34 17.17 -5.60 11.46
N LEU A 35 16.79 -4.78 12.44
CA LEU A 35 17.55 -4.51 13.67
C LEU A 35 17.33 -5.56 14.78
N GLU A 36 16.11 -6.08 14.94
CA GLU A 36 15.64 -6.97 16.03
C GLU A 36 15.04 -8.27 15.48
N LYS A 37 15.65 -8.81 14.42
CA LYS A 37 15.15 -9.91 13.57
C LYS A 37 14.62 -11.11 14.33
N ARG A 38 15.23 -11.49 15.45
CA ARG A 38 14.79 -12.65 16.24
C ARG A 38 13.47 -12.43 16.99
N ARG A 39 13.10 -11.18 17.32
CA ARG A 39 11.95 -10.88 18.17
C ARG A 39 10.70 -10.50 17.38
N LEU A 40 10.86 -9.84 16.22
CA LEU A 40 9.76 -9.28 15.46
C LEU A 40 9.34 -10.13 14.24
N LEU A 41 10.17 -11.07 13.79
CA LEU A 41 9.83 -11.99 12.71
C LEU A 41 8.63 -12.91 13.03
N PRO A 42 8.49 -13.47 14.25
CA PRO A 42 7.32 -14.28 14.61
C PRO A 42 6.03 -13.46 14.53
N VAL A 43 6.03 -12.24 15.06
CA VAL A 43 4.87 -11.33 15.03
C VAL A 43 4.49 -10.98 13.59
N LEU A 44 5.46 -10.68 12.73
CA LEU A 44 5.19 -10.46 11.30
C LEU A 44 4.60 -11.69 10.61
N ASN A 45 5.10 -12.89 10.93
CA ASN A 45 4.58 -14.13 10.36
C ASN A 45 3.14 -14.39 10.82
N GLU A 46 2.81 -14.11 12.08
CA GLU A 46 1.45 -14.20 12.60
C GLU A 46 0.51 -13.19 11.92
N LEU A 47 0.94 -11.93 11.78
CA LEU A 47 0.14 -10.90 11.09
C LEU A 47 -0.08 -11.25 9.61
N ARG A 48 0.93 -11.84 8.96
CA ARG A 48 0.80 -12.34 7.58
C ARG A 48 -0.13 -13.54 7.50
N ALA A 49 -0.02 -14.50 8.41
CA ALA A 49 -0.88 -15.68 8.46
C ALA A 49 -2.34 -15.31 8.74
N ALA A 50 -2.57 -14.28 9.55
CA ALA A 50 -3.89 -13.71 9.82
C ALA A 50 -4.41 -12.82 8.68
N GLY A 51 -3.64 -12.60 7.61
CA GLY A 51 -4.02 -11.75 6.49
C GLY A 51 -4.09 -10.26 6.83
N VAL A 52 -3.53 -9.82 7.97
CA VAL A 52 -3.55 -8.43 8.44
C VAL A 52 -2.47 -7.60 7.76
N ALA A 53 -1.30 -8.20 7.50
CA ALA A 53 -0.17 -7.51 6.89
C ALA A 53 0.39 -8.28 5.69
N VAL A 54 0.84 -7.52 4.68
CA VAL A 54 1.53 -8.03 3.50
C VAL A 54 2.96 -7.48 3.50
N VAL A 55 3.92 -8.37 3.28
CA VAL A 55 5.30 -8.00 3.01
C VAL A 55 5.50 -7.98 1.50
N ILE A 56 5.75 -6.80 0.95
CA ILE A 56 5.98 -6.61 -0.49
C ILE A 56 7.48 -6.58 -0.80
N PRO A 57 7.90 -6.77 -2.07
CA PRO A 57 9.30 -6.74 -2.46
C PRO A 57 10.03 -5.47 -1.99
N GLY A 58 11.31 -5.59 -1.67
CA GLY A 58 12.08 -4.52 -1.00
C GLY A 58 11.91 -4.48 0.52
N GLY A 59 11.14 -5.42 1.08
CA GLY A 59 10.95 -5.56 2.52
C GLY A 59 9.99 -4.51 3.09
N HIS A 60 9.12 -3.91 2.29
CA HIS A 60 8.12 -2.99 2.81
C HIS A 60 6.94 -3.79 3.38
N VAL A 61 6.39 -3.34 4.50
CA VAL A 61 5.22 -3.96 5.15
C VAL A 61 4.05 -3.00 5.06
N PHE A 62 2.91 -3.51 4.61
CA PHE A 62 1.67 -2.75 4.51
C PHE A 62 0.55 -3.54 5.20
N ALA A 63 -0.43 -2.83 5.76
CA ALA A 63 -1.68 -3.47 6.15
C ALA A 63 -2.43 -3.93 4.88
N SER A 64 -3.00 -5.13 4.90
CA SER A 64 -3.74 -5.67 3.75
C SER A 64 -4.93 -4.78 3.37
N THR A 65 -5.66 -4.27 4.37
CA THR A 65 -6.77 -3.32 4.19
C THR A 65 -6.31 -2.04 3.51
N TYR A 66 -5.13 -1.54 3.88
CA TYR A 66 -4.55 -0.35 3.25
C TYR A 66 -4.22 -0.57 1.77
N ILE A 67 -3.71 -1.75 1.41
CA ILE A 67 -3.46 -2.11 0.00
C ILE A 67 -4.78 -2.17 -0.79
N GLU A 68 -5.82 -2.79 -0.23
CA GLU A 68 -7.13 -2.91 -0.88
C GLU A 68 -7.78 -1.56 -1.11
N GLU A 69 -7.72 -0.67 -0.12
CA GLU A 69 -8.28 0.66 -0.24
C GLU A 69 -7.50 1.51 -1.25
N ILE A 70 -6.16 1.44 -1.25
CA ILE A 70 -5.35 2.07 -2.31
C ILE A 70 -5.74 1.52 -3.67
N HIS A 71 -5.83 0.20 -3.85
CA HIS A 71 -6.20 -0.41 -5.12
C HIS A 71 -7.55 0.10 -5.62
N ARG A 72 -8.56 0.16 -4.74
CA ARG A 72 -9.88 0.73 -5.06
C ARG A 72 -9.76 2.18 -5.53
N CYS A 73 -8.98 3.01 -4.83
CA CYS A 73 -8.72 4.38 -5.25
C CYS A 73 -8.04 4.45 -6.63
N LEU A 74 -7.05 3.59 -6.87
CA LEU A 74 -6.30 3.55 -8.12
C LEU A 74 -7.18 3.11 -9.29
N CYS A 75 -8.12 2.18 -9.11
CA CYS A 75 -9.05 1.82 -10.17
C CYS A 75 -9.88 3.01 -10.66
N SER A 76 -10.31 3.89 -9.76
CA SER A 76 -11.05 5.12 -10.13
C SER A 76 -10.18 6.25 -10.70
N ALA A 77 -8.87 6.20 -10.47
CA ALA A 77 -7.92 7.25 -10.83
C ALA A 77 -6.95 6.87 -11.94
N ALA A 78 -6.99 5.61 -12.40
CA ALA A 78 -6.16 5.09 -13.46
C ALA A 78 -6.43 5.85 -14.78
N PRO A 79 -5.39 6.07 -15.61
CA PRO A 79 -3.99 5.67 -15.44
C PRO A 79 -3.19 6.53 -14.43
N VAL A 80 -2.26 5.91 -13.70
CA VAL A 80 -1.44 6.57 -12.67
C VAL A 80 0.06 6.31 -12.82
N GLY A 81 0.90 7.28 -12.44
CA GLY A 81 2.34 7.12 -12.27
C GLY A 81 2.74 6.90 -10.81
N SER A 82 3.90 6.27 -10.57
CA SER A 82 4.39 5.98 -9.22
C SER A 82 4.73 7.23 -8.39
N ARG A 83 5.02 8.37 -9.03
CA ARG A 83 5.16 9.67 -8.34
C ARG A 83 3.82 10.19 -7.85
N ASP A 84 2.79 10.07 -8.67
CA ASP A 84 1.44 10.54 -8.32
C ASP A 84 0.90 9.73 -7.14
N VAL A 85 1.11 8.41 -7.16
CA VAL A 85 0.77 7.52 -6.04
C VAL A 85 1.57 7.86 -4.79
N ALA A 86 2.88 8.10 -4.92
CA ALA A 86 3.72 8.51 -3.80
C ALA A 86 3.19 9.79 -3.13
N THR A 87 2.89 10.83 -3.92
CA THR A 87 2.36 12.09 -3.40
C THR A 87 0.95 11.93 -2.83
N ARG A 88 0.09 11.16 -3.48
CA ARG A 88 -1.32 11.00 -3.08
C ARG A 88 -1.51 10.20 -1.79
N PHE A 89 -0.58 9.32 -1.46
CA PHE A 89 -0.67 8.43 -0.29
C PHE A 89 0.51 8.60 0.68
N ASP A 90 1.24 9.73 0.60
CA ASP A 90 2.40 10.06 1.44
C ASP A 90 3.42 8.90 1.55
N LEU A 91 3.68 8.22 0.44
CA LEU A 91 4.63 7.11 0.34
C LEU A 91 5.95 7.60 -0.24
N THR A 92 7.06 6.96 0.15
CA THR A 92 8.30 7.13 -0.62
C THR A 92 8.13 6.60 -2.04
N HIS A 93 8.90 7.13 -2.99
CA HIS A 93 8.84 6.64 -4.38
C HIS A 93 9.14 5.14 -4.49
N GLY A 94 10.05 4.62 -3.65
CA GLY A 94 10.36 3.19 -3.56
C GLY A 94 9.16 2.37 -3.07
N GLN A 95 8.48 2.82 -2.00
CA GLN A 95 7.27 2.19 -1.48
C GLN A 95 6.13 2.19 -2.50
N ALA A 96 5.87 3.34 -3.13
CA ALA A 96 4.80 3.46 -4.14
C ALA A 96 5.08 2.55 -5.34
N ARG A 97 6.33 2.48 -5.80
CA ARG A 97 6.72 1.57 -6.88
C ARG A 97 6.57 0.10 -6.48
N ALA A 98 7.09 -0.28 -5.31
CA ALA A 98 6.98 -1.67 -4.82
C ALA A 98 5.51 -2.09 -4.66
N LEU A 99 4.64 -1.18 -4.19
CA LEU A 99 3.21 -1.41 -4.05
C LEU A 99 2.54 -1.62 -5.41
N LEU A 100 2.86 -0.79 -6.40
CA LEU A 100 2.32 -0.91 -7.75
C LEU A 100 2.80 -2.19 -8.45
N ASP A 101 4.08 -2.53 -8.32
CA ASP A 101 4.64 -3.77 -8.87
C ASP A 101 3.98 -4.99 -8.17
N TYR A 102 3.77 -4.95 -6.84
CA TYR A 102 3.02 -5.99 -6.11
C TYR A 102 1.59 -6.18 -6.66
N LEU A 103 0.86 -5.09 -6.93
CA LEU A 103 -0.49 -5.16 -7.49
C LEU A 103 -0.50 -5.71 -8.92
N VAL A 104 0.56 -5.47 -9.70
CA VAL A 104 0.73 -6.07 -11.04
C VAL A 104 0.97 -7.58 -10.94
N ASP A 105 1.85 -8.00 -10.04
CA ASP A 105 2.17 -9.43 -9.84
C ASP A 105 0.95 -10.25 -9.41
N HIS A 106 -0.05 -9.61 -8.80
CA HIS A 106 -1.31 -10.23 -8.37
C HIS A 106 -2.46 -10.01 -9.37
N GLY A 107 -2.17 -9.52 -10.58
CA GLY A 107 -3.15 -9.32 -11.65
C GLY A 107 -4.17 -8.21 -11.40
N ARG A 108 -3.94 -7.34 -10.40
CA ARG A 108 -4.84 -6.24 -10.04
C ARG A 108 -4.62 -4.96 -10.84
N LEU A 109 -3.40 -4.78 -11.35
CA LEU A 109 -3.02 -3.68 -12.23
C LEU A 109 -2.26 -4.21 -13.44
N VAL A 110 -2.30 -3.45 -14.54
CA VAL A 110 -1.47 -3.68 -15.73
C VAL A 110 -0.46 -2.55 -15.84
N ARG A 111 0.80 -2.91 -16.10
CA ARG A 111 1.89 -1.94 -16.29
C ARG A 111 2.22 -1.77 -17.77
N ARG A 112 2.18 -0.52 -18.24
CA ARG A 112 2.67 -0.10 -19.57
C ARG A 112 3.77 0.95 -19.39
N GLY A 113 5.02 0.50 -19.37
CA GLY A 113 6.18 1.35 -19.14
C GLY A 113 6.21 1.95 -17.72
N ARG A 114 5.93 3.26 -17.61
CA ARG A 114 5.87 4.03 -16.35
C ARG A 114 4.44 4.34 -15.89
N ILE A 115 3.45 3.78 -16.57
CA ILE A 115 2.04 3.99 -16.29
C ILE A 115 1.45 2.67 -15.81
N TRP A 116 0.68 2.74 -14.74
CA TRP A 116 -0.12 1.63 -14.22
C TRP A 116 -1.60 1.95 -14.44
N SER A 117 -2.35 0.93 -14.81
CA SER A 117 -3.79 1.03 -15.05
C SER A 117 -4.49 -0.12 -14.36
N ALA A 118 -5.78 0.04 -14.06
CA ALA A 118 -6.59 -1.09 -13.60
C ALA A 118 -6.43 -2.25 -14.59
N ALA A 119 -6.26 -3.46 -14.08
CA ALA A 119 -6.60 -4.63 -14.88
C ALA A 119 -8.11 -4.52 -15.09
N ASP A 120 -8.52 -4.20 -16.31
CA ASP A 120 -9.94 -4.15 -16.68
C ASP A 120 -10.61 -5.44 -16.20
N ASP A 121 -11.85 -5.33 -15.72
CA ASP A 121 -12.74 -6.46 -15.41
C ASP A 121 -13.03 -7.21 -16.72
N ALA A 122 -12.04 -7.92 -17.25
CA ALA A 122 -12.16 -8.79 -18.41
C ALA A 122 -12.82 -10.13 -18.04
N ASP A 123 -13.74 -10.10 -17.08
CA ASP A 123 -14.69 -11.17 -16.76
C ASP A 123 -16.12 -10.76 -17.17
N GLY A 124 -16.23 -10.12 -18.34
CA GLY A 124 -17.40 -10.29 -19.19
C GLY A 124 -17.36 -11.69 -19.84
N GLN A 125 -17.42 -12.75 -19.03
CA GLN A 125 -17.56 -14.12 -19.53
C GLN A 125 -19.05 -14.48 -19.63
N SER A 126 -19.64 -14.16 -20.80
CA SER A 126 -20.75 -14.83 -21.52
C SER A 126 -21.71 -13.84 -22.18
#